data_AF-A0A7W2I499-F1
#
_entry.id   AF-A0A7W2I499-F1
#
_cell.length_a   1.000
_cell.length_b   1.000
_cell.length_c   1.000
_cell.angle_alpha   90.00
_cell.angle_beta   90.00
_cell.angle_gamma   90.00
#
_symmetry.space_group_name_H-M   'P 1'
#
loop_
_entity.id
_entity.type
_entity.pdbx_description
1 polymer ?
#
loop_
_entity_poly.entity_id
_entity_poly.type
_entity_poly.pdbx_seq_one_letter_code
_entity_poly.pdbx_strand_id
1 'polypeptide(L)' 'MKLQVRRFTNTELRERRRSLRAQLAESLGMEEPTDDALKELAWSGGFTYDQRDVYDELRRVESLLGER' A
#
# COMPACT_ATOMS: atom_id res chain seq x y z
N MET A 1 -22.07 14.43 -8.48
CA MET A 1 -20.61 14.38 -8.78
C MET A 1 -20.37 13.21 -9.72
N LYS A 2 -19.72 13.42 -10.87
CA LYS A 2 -19.37 12.32 -11.79
C LYS A 2 -18.11 11.65 -11.24
N LEU A 3 -18.23 10.45 -10.68
CA LEU A 3 -17.08 9.61 -10.35
C LEU A 3 -16.32 9.33 -11.66
N GLN A 4 -15.19 10.01 -11.85
CA GLN A 4 -14.27 9.69 -12.94
C GLN A 4 -13.57 8.38 -12.56
N VAL A 5 -14.07 7.26 -13.10
CA VAL A 5 -13.40 5.96 -12.99
C VAL A 5 -12.19 6.01 -13.90
N ARG A 6 -11.03 6.37 -13.34
CA ARG A 6 -9.75 6.31 -14.02
C ARG A 6 -9.38 4.83 -14.17
N ARG A 7 -9.35 4.32 -15.40
CA ARG A 7 -8.86 2.96 -15.67
C ARG A 7 -7.35 2.99 -15.55
N PHE A 8 -6.81 2.38 -14.50
CA PHE A 8 -5.38 2.12 -14.40
C PHE A 8 -5.03 0.85 -15.16
N THR A 9 -3.90 0.87 -15.87
CA THR A 9 -3.31 -0.34 -16.44
C THR A 9 -2.62 -1.15 -15.34
N ASN A 10 -2.47 -2.46 -15.55
CA ASN A 10 -1.74 -3.32 -14.61
C ASN A 10 -0.27 -2.87 -14.43
N THR A 11 0.32 -2.23 -15.43
CA THR A 11 1.67 -1.65 -15.34
C THR A 11 1.69 -0.48 -14.35
N GLU A 12 0.78 0.48 -14.49
CA GLU A 12 0.65 1.62 -13.57
C GLU A 12 0.35 1.16 -12.14
N LEU A 13 -0.50 0.15 -11.97
CA LEU A 13 -0.80 -0.43 -10.65
C LEU A 13 0.44 -1.08 -10.02
N ARG A 14 1.27 -1.79 -10.80
CA ARG A 14 2.52 -2.39 -10.29
C ARG A 14 3.55 -1.35 -9.90
N GLU A 15 3.70 -0.28 -10.70
CA GLU A 15 4.56 0.85 -10.37
C GLU A 15 4.07 1.55 -9.10
N ARG A 16 2.76 1.77 -8.99
CA ARG A 16 2.15 2.37 -7.80
C ARG A 16 2.37 1.50 -6.56
N ARG A 17 2.17 0.18 -6.66
CA ARG A 17 2.46 -0.78 -5.58
C ARG A 17 3.92 -0.68 -5.13
N ARG A 18 4.86 -0.63 -6.07
CA ARG A 18 6.30 -0.52 -5.77
C ARG A 18 6.62 0.78 -5.05
N SER A 19 6.05 1.89 -5.51
CA SER A 19 6.20 3.20 -4.88
C SER A 19 5.62 3.24 -3.47
N LEU A 20 4.42 2.68 -3.26
CA LEU A 20 3.79 2.62 -1.94
C LEU A 20 4.58 1.74 -0.97
N ARG A 21 5.09 0.59 -1.43
CA ARG A 21 5.98 -0.25 -0.61
C ARG A 21 7.25 0.49 -0.19
N ALA A 22 7.91 1.19 -1.12
CA ALA A 22 9.11 1.97 -0.82
C ALA A 22 8.83 3.10 0.18
N GLN A 23 7.73 3.85 0.00
CA GLN A 23 7.30 4.89 0.93
C GLN A 23 7.03 4.33 2.32
N LEU A 24 6.36 3.18 2.41
CA LEU A 24 6.06 2.54 3.67
C LEU A 24 7.34 2.06 4.37
N ALA A 25 8.24 1.40 3.62
CA ALA A 25 9.55 0.94 4.09
C ALA A 25 10.38 2.10 4.68
N GLU A 26 10.51 3.20 3.92
CA GLU A 26 11.19 4.42 4.35
C GLU A 26 10.55 5.00 5.62
N SER A 27 9.22 5.13 5.65
CA SER A 27 8.49 5.69 6.78
C SER A 27 8.59 4.87 8.06
N LEU A 28 8.81 3.55 7.94
CA LEU A 28 8.97 2.62 9.04
C LEU A 28 10.45 2.44 9.45
N GLY A 29 11.39 2.99 8.69
CA GLY A 29 12.82 2.71 8.85
C GLY A 29 13.19 1.25 8.62
N MET A 30 12.43 0.55 7.76
CA MET A 30 12.64 -0.85 7.39
C MET A 30 13.10 -0.94 5.94
N GLU A 31 14.07 -1.81 5.63
CA GLU A 31 14.59 -1.92 4.26
C GLU A 31 13.57 -2.57 3.30
N GLU A 32 12.99 -3.71 3.70
CA GLU A 32 11.89 -4.37 2.97
C GLU A 32 10.94 -5.06 3.95
N PRO A 33 9.88 -4.39 4.43
CA PRO A 33 8.96 -5.01 5.36
C PRO A 33 8.20 -6.16 4.70
N THR A 34 8.20 -7.32 5.36
CA THR A 34 7.41 -8.47 4.92
C THR A 34 5.93 -8.18 5.05
N ASP A 35 5.11 -8.87 4.25
CA ASP A 35 3.68 -8.66 4.25
C ASP A 35 3.03 -8.96 5.61
N ASP A 36 3.58 -9.93 6.34
CA ASP A 36 3.14 -10.29 7.68
C ASP A 36 3.56 -9.25 8.72
N ALA A 37 4.77 -8.68 8.63
CA ALA A 37 5.18 -7.58 9.49
C ALA A 37 4.26 -6.36 9.32
N LEU A 38 3.85 -6.05 8.09
CA LEU A 38 2.91 -4.96 7.82
C LEU A 38 1.50 -5.25 8.35
N LYS A 39 1.03 -6.50 8.29
CA LYS A 39 -0.27 -6.89 8.88
C LYS A 39 -0.24 -6.77 10.40
N GLU A 40 0.81 -7.24 11.04
CA GLU A 40 0.98 -7.14 12.49
C GLU A 40 1.01 -5.68 12.95
N LEU A 41 1.75 -4.81 12.25
CA LEU A 41 1.74 -3.36 12.51
C LEU A 41 0.34 -2.75 12.33
N ALA A 42 -0.38 -3.16 11.28
CA ALA A 42 -1.74 -2.69 11.02
C ALA A 42 -2.74 -3.12 12.10
N TRP A 43 -2.59 -4.33 12.65
CA TRP A 43 -3.49 -4.90 13.67
C TRP A 43 -3.18 -4.41 15.08
N SER A 44 -1.91 -4.26 15.42
CA SER A 44 -1.47 -3.73 16.71
C SER A 44 -1.69 -2.22 16.85
N GLY A 45 -2.01 -1.52 15.76
CA GLY A 45 -2.08 -0.05 15.76
C GLY A 45 -0.71 0.62 15.77
N GLY A 46 0.33 -0.09 15.33
CA GLY A 46 1.71 0.41 15.29
C GLY A 46 1.98 1.46 14.19
N PHE A 47 1.00 1.75 13.33
CA PHE A 47 1.10 2.81 12.33
C PHE A 47 0.70 4.17 12.89
N THR A 48 1.42 5.20 12.45
CA THR A 48 0.89 6.57 12.46
C THR A 48 -0.26 6.70 11.46
N TYR A 49 -1.03 7.80 11.54
CA TYR A 49 -2.10 8.06 10.57
C TYR A 49 -1.60 8.07 9.12
N ASP A 50 -0.48 8.75 8.85
CA ASP A 50 0.09 8.83 7.50
C ASP A 50 0.56 7.47 6.99
N GLN A 51 1.19 6.66 7.85
CA GLN A 51 1.61 5.30 7.50
C GLN A 51 0.41 4.40 7.21
N ARG A 52 -0.68 4.57 7.97
CA ARG A 52 -1.91 3.80 7.77
C ARG A 52 -2.56 4.12 6.43
N ASP A 53 -2.60 5.39 6.04
CA ASP A 53 -3.14 5.82 4.76
C ASP A 53 -2.36 5.22 3.58
N VAL A 54 -1.03 5.19 3.68
CA VAL A 54 -0.16 4.54 2.67
C VAL A 54 -0.39 3.03 2.63
N TYR A 55 -0.50 2.38 3.80
CA TYR A 55 -0.77 0.95 3.90
C TYR A 55 -2.14 0.58 3.31
N ASP A 56 -3.19 1.32 3.65
CA ASP A 56 -4.54 1.05 3.14
C ASP A 56 -4.61 1.27 1.62
N GLU A 57 -3.91 2.26 1.09
CA GLU A 57 -3.76 2.44 -0.36
C GLU A 57 -2.99 1.30 -1.02
N LEU A 58 -1.91 0.81 -0.40
CA LEU A 58 -1.17 -0.36 -0.88
C LEU A 58 -2.11 -1.57 -0.99
N ARG A 59 -2.94 -1.82 0.03
CA ARG A 59 -3.92 -2.91 0.02
C ARG A 59 -5.00 -2.74 -1.05
N ARG A 60 -5.44 -1.51 -1.32
CA ARG A 60 -6.35 -1.24 -2.44
C ARG A 60 -5.71 -1.59 -3.79
N VAL A 61 -4.45 -1.21 -4.00
CA VAL A 61 -3.72 -1.50 -5.24
C VAL A 61 -3.49 -3.00 -5.42
N GLU A 62 -3.08 -3.72 -4.38
CA GLU A 62 -2.91 -5.19 -4.42
C GLU A 62 -4.23 -5.91 -4.75
N SER A 63 -5.33 -5.44 -4.16
CA SER A 63 -6.67 -5.97 -4.48
C SER A 63 -7.08 -5.72 -5.94
N LEU A 64 -6.68 -4.59 -6.54
CA LEU A 64 -6.96 -4.29 -7.95
C LEU A 64 -6.09 -5.12 -8.90
N LEU A 65 -4.89 -5.52 -8.46
CA LEU A 65 -4.01 -6.42 -9.20
C LEU A 65 -4.43 -7.90 -9.11
N GLY A 66 -5.31 -8.25 -8.16
CA GLY A 66 -5.72 -9.63 -7.90
C GLY A 66 -4.66 -10.46 -7.17
N GLU A 67 -3.69 -9.79 -6.54
CA GLU A 67 -2.64 -10.41 -5.74
C GLU A 67 -3.14 -10.50 -4.29
N ARG A 68 -3.77 -11.62 -3.95
CA ARG A 68 -4.21 -11.92 -2.58
C ARG A 68 -3.88 -13.35 -2.20
#